data_AF-A0A947BE48-F1
#
_entry.id   AF-A0A947BE48-F1
#
_cell.length_a   1.000
_cell.length_b   1.000
_cell.length_c   1.000
_cell.angle_alpha   90.00
_cell.angle_beta   90.00
_cell.angle_gamma   90.00
#
_symmetry.space_group_name_H-M   'P 1'
#
loop_
_entity.id
_entity.type
_entity.pdbx_description
1 polymer ?
#
loop_
_entity_poly.entity_id
_entity_poly.type
_entity_poly.pdbx_seq_one_letter_code
_entity_poly.pdbx_strand_id
1 'polypeptide(L)'
;MTHNDDSAIQAAAVQVERAIADAALQPEIKAFFDEETNTVSYVVHDPESHQCAIIDSVLDYDAASGRTSHESADLIIDHVRQNDLTVEWLIETHAHADHLSAAPYLQE
;
A
#
# COMPACT_ATOMS: atom_id res chain seq x y z
N MET A 1 8.50 1.53 35.70
CA MET A 1 9.30 0.68 34.80
C MET A 1 8.36 -0.33 34.19
N THR A 2 7.80 -0.04 33.03
CA THR A 2 6.99 -1.00 32.27
C THR A 2 7.97 -1.97 31.61
N HIS A 3 8.04 -3.21 32.11
CA HIS A 3 8.67 -4.30 31.37
C HIS A 3 7.86 -4.51 30.08
N ASN A 4 8.47 -4.20 28.95
CA ASN A 4 7.89 -4.42 27.63
C ASN A 4 8.14 -5.87 27.22
N ASP A 5 7.42 -6.80 27.85
CA ASP A 5 7.46 -8.24 27.56
C ASP A 5 6.53 -8.63 26.40
N ASP A 6 6.02 -7.65 25.64
CA ASP A 6 5.20 -7.91 24.46
C ASP A 6 6.08 -8.47 23.33
N SER A 7 5.94 -9.77 23.10
CA SER A 7 6.71 -10.50 22.10
C SER A 7 6.45 -10.01 20.67
N ALA A 8 5.26 -9.47 20.37
CA ALA A 8 4.96 -8.93 19.06
C ALA A 8 5.71 -7.61 18.84
N ILE A 9 5.74 -6.73 19.84
CA ILE A 9 6.54 -5.50 19.77
C ILE A 9 8.03 -5.82 19.64
N GLN A 10 8.52 -6.81 20.40
CA GLN A 10 9.93 -7.24 20.31
C GLN A 10 10.26 -7.81 18.92
N ALA A 11 9.41 -8.67 18.35
CA ALA A 11 9.60 -9.24 17.02
C ALA A 11 9.60 -8.15 15.94
N ALA A 12 8.66 -7.20 16.01
CA ALA A 12 8.60 -6.08 15.08
C ALA A 12 9.85 -5.19 15.18
N ALA A 13 10.32 -4.90 16.39
CA ALA A 13 11.55 -4.12 16.60
C ALA A 13 12.77 -4.81 15.98
N VAL A 14 12.93 -6.12 16.19
CA VAL A 14 14.01 -6.90 15.56
C VAL A 14 13.91 -6.88 14.04
N GLN A 15 12.72 -6.95 13.46
CA GLN A 15 12.54 -6.87 12.01
C GLN A 15 12.98 -5.50 11.46
N VAL A 16 12.62 -4.41 12.14
CA VAL A 16 13.05 -3.05 11.76
C VAL A 16 14.57 -2.90 11.89
N GLU A 17 15.17 -3.36 12.99
CA GLU A 17 16.62 -3.30 13.19
C GLU A 17 17.38 -4.04 12.09
N ARG A 18 16.88 -5.21 11.66
CA ARG A 18 17.46 -5.97 10.54
C ARG A 18 17.38 -5.22 9.22
N ALA A 19 16.24 -4.62 8.90
CA ALA A 19 16.07 -3.81 7.69
C ALA A 19 16.94 -2.54 7.71
N ILE A 20 17.15 -1.93 8.88
CA ILE A 20 18.07 -0.79 9.02
C ILE A 20 19.53 -1.23 8.78
N ALA A 21 19.92 -2.40 9.28
CA ALA A 21 21.28 -2.91 9.18
C ALA A 21 21.65 -3.41 7.78
N ASP A 22 20.68 -3.86 6.99
CA ASP A 22 20.88 -4.38 5.64
C ASP A 22 19.87 -3.79 4.66
N ALA A 23 20.36 -2.96 3.74
CA ALA A 23 19.53 -2.29 2.73
C ALA A 23 18.83 -3.30 1.80
N ALA A 24 19.36 -4.51 1.63
CA ALA A 24 18.69 -5.54 0.83
C ALA A 24 17.41 -6.08 1.49
N LEU A 25 17.21 -5.83 2.78
CA LEU A 25 15.99 -6.20 3.52
C LEU A 25 14.99 -5.04 3.63
N GLN A 26 15.30 -3.87 3.08
CA GLN A 26 14.38 -2.72 3.12
C GLN A 26 13.33 -2.88 2.02
N PRO A 27 12.03 -2.79 2.35
CA PRO A 27 11.01 -2.81 1.32
C PRO A 27 11.12 -1.57 0.46
N GLU A 28 10.89 -1.73 -0.84
CA GLU A 28 10.76 -0.61 -1.76
C GLU A 28 9.34 -0.05 -1.72
N ILE A 29 9.23 1.28 -1.67
CA ILE A 29 7.96 1.97 -1.47
C ILE A 29 7.74 2.98 -2.58
N LYS A 30 6.62 2.84 -3.29
CA LYS A 30 6.14 3.82 -4.26
C LYS A 30 4.84 4.44 -3.77
N ALA A 31 4.81 5.78 -3.70
CA ALA A 31 3.63 6.56 -3.37
C ALA A 31 2.91 7.06 -4.64
N PHE A 32 1.58 7.10 -4.58
CA PHE A 32 0.67 7.65 -5.59
C PHE A 32 -0.24 8.65 -4.88
N PHE A 33 -0.15 9.92 -5.25
CA PHE A 33 -0.95 10.98 -4.63
C PHE A 33 -2.16 11.29 -5.52
N ASP A 34 -3.35 11.22 -4.95
CA ASP A 34 -4.57 11.73 -5.57
C ASP A 34 -4.87 13.14 -5.06
N GLU A 35 -4.89 14.13 -5.97
CA GLU A 35 -5.10 15.53 -5.61
C GLU A 35 -6.54 15.82 -5.18
N GLU A 36 -7.52 15.07 -5.68
CA GLU A 36 -8.94 15.32 -5.40
C GLU A 36 -9.30 14.99 -3.94
N THR A 37 -8.82 13.85 -3.45
CA THR A 37 -9.08 13.36 -2.09
C THR A 37 -7.96 13.68 -1.11
N ASN A 38 -6.78 14.08 -1.61
CA ASN A 38 -5.52 14.18 -0.84
C ASN A 38 -5.07 12.85 -0.23
N THR A 39 -5.55 11.72 -0.76
CA THR A 39 -5.11 10.39 -0.37
C THR A 39 -3.73 10.08 -0.97
N VAL A 40 -2.91 9.37 -0.21
CA VAL A 40 -1.67 8.77 -0.72
C VAL A 40 -1.84 7.25 -0.66
N SER A 41 -1.94 6.62 -1.82
CA SER A 41 -1.86 5.17 -1.95
C SER A 41 -0.40 4.72 -2.03
N TYR A 42 -0.11 3.50 -1.58
CA TYR A 42 1.23 2.95 -1.62
C TYR A 42 1.29 1.57 -2.29
N VAL A 43 2.32 1.34 -3.07
CA VAL A 43 2.83 -0.01 -3.38
C VAL A 43 4.08 -0.23 -2.54
N VAL A 44 4.07 -1.27 -1.72
CA VAL A 44 5.21 -1.69 -0.89
C VAL A 44 5.61 -3.08 -1.33
N HIS A 45 6.87 -3.29 -1.72
CA HIS A 45 7.32 -4.60 -2.18
C HIS A 45 8.63 -5.05 -1.55
N ASP A 46 8.80 -6.36 -1.45
CA ASP A 46 10.07 -6.99 -1.08
C ASP A 46 11.02 -6.99 -2.30
N PRO A 47 12.21 -6.39 -2.21
CA PRO A 47 13.15 -6.28 -3.33
C PRO A 47 13.70 -7.63 -3.81
N GLU A 48 13.65 -8.70 -2.99
CA GLU A 48 14.14 -10.03 -3.41
C GLU A 48 13.04 -10.85 -4.10
N SER A 49 11.87 -11.00 -3.47
CA SER A 49 10.79 -11.84 -4.00
C SER A 49 9.86 -11.16 -5.00
N HIS A 50 9.89 -9.82 -5.08
CA HIS A 50 8.96 -9.00 -5.86
C HIS A 50 7.48 -9.14 -5.43
N GLN A 51 7.20 -9.76 -4.28
CA GLN A 51 5.86 -9.76 -3.69
C GLN A 51 5.54 -8.37 -3.13
N CYS A 52 4.33 -7.89 -3.38
CA CYS A 52 3.91 -6.55 -2.98
C CYS A 52 2.55 -6.51 -2.28
N ALA A 53 2.36 -5.45 -1.50
CA ALA A 53 1.10 -5.01 -0.95
C ALA A 53 0.71 -3.66 -1.56
N ILE A 54 -0.57 -3.48 -1.85
CA ILE A 54 -1.17 -2.19 -2.20
C ILE A 54 -1.95 -1.69 -0.97
N ILE A 55 -1.71 -0.45 -0.57
CA ILE A 55 -2.29 0.15 0.63
C ILE A 55 -3.12 1.38 0.23
N ASP A 56 -4.35 1.45 0.75
CA ASP A 56 -5.28 2.60 0.63
C ASP A 56 -5.48 3.05 -0.83
N SER A 57 -5.83 2.10 -1.71
CA SER A 57 -6.04 2.37 -3.14
C SER A 57 -7.31 3.18 -3.42
N VAL A 58 -7.26 4.16 -4.31
CA VAL A 58 -8.39 5.05 -4.63
C VAL A 58 -9.14 4.59 -5.88
N LEU A 59 -10.47 4.50 -5.77
CA LEU A 59 -11.42 4.48 -6.87
C LEU A 59 -11.94 5.90 -7.08
N ASP A 60 -11.60 6.51 -8.20
CA ASP A 60 -11.96 7.89 -8.49
C ASP A 60 -13.49 8.05 -8.54
N TYR A 61 -14.00 9.13 -7.96
CA TYR A 61 -15.43 9.36 -7.84
C TYR A 61 -15.80 10.83 -8.00
N ASP A 62 -16.55 11.14 -9.05
CA ASP A 62 -17.16 12.45 -9.22
C ASP A 62 -18.51 12.51 -8.49
N ALA A 63 -18.53 13.18 -7.34
CA ALA A 63 -19.72 13.34 -6.51
C ALA A 63 -20.86 14.13 -7.19
N ALA A 64 -20.56 15.00 -8.16
CA ALA A 64 -21.59 15.78 -8.85
C ALA A 64 -22.38 14.93 -9.85
N SER A 65 -21.72 13.96 -10.49
CA SER A 65 -22.35 13.07 -11.48
C SER A 65 -22.62 11.65 -11.00
N GLY A 66 -22.05 11.25 -9.86
CA GLY A 66 -22.14 9.89 -9.32
C GLY A 66 -21.35 8.86 -10.14
N ARG A 67 -20.36 9.29 -10.93
CA ARG A 67 -19.57 8.43 -11.82
C ARG A 67 -18.27 8.01 -11.15
N THR A 68 -17.84 6.79 -11.44
CA THR A 68 -16.51 6.30 -11.08
C THR A 68 -15.60 6.22 -12.30
N SER A 69 -14.29 6.33 -12.07
CA SER A 69 -13.23 5.98 -13.01
C SER A 69 -12.11 5.23 -12.29
N HIS A 70 -11.19 4.65 -13.06
CA HIS A 70 -10.11 3.81 -12.53
C HIS A 70 -8.73 4.43 -12.76
N GLU A 71 -8.65 5.73 -13.06
CA GLU A 71 -7.38 6.38 -13.43
C GLU A 71 -6.33 6.24 -12.32
N SER A 72 -6.72 6.47 -11.06
CA SER A 72 -5.81 6.29 -9.91
C SER A 72 -5.36 4.82 -9.72
N ALA A 73 -6.29 3.87 -9.86
CA ALA A 73 -5.99 2.44 -9.73
C ALA A 73 -5.14 1.90 -10.90
N ASP A 74 -5.38 2.40 -12.12
CA ASP A 74 -4.64 2.02 -13.32
C ASP A 74 -3.16 2.45 -13.23
N LEU A 75 -2.86 3.59 -12.61
CA LEU A 75 -1.47 4.00 -12.33
C LEU A 75 -0.74 3.00 -11.41
N ILE A 76 -1.44 2.42 -10.44
CA ILE A 76 -0.92 1.38 -9.55
C ILE A 76 -0.70 0.08 -10.34
N ILE A 77 -1.69 -0.34 -11.15
CA ILE A 77 -1.58 -1.53 -12.01
C ILE A 77 -0.39 -1.41 -12.96
N ASP A 78 -0.22 -0.26 -13.60
CA ASP A 78 0.88 0.01 -14.49
C ASP A 78 2.23 -0.10 -13.78
N HIS A 79 2.35 0.45 -12.57
CA HIS A 79 3.57 0.32 -11.77
C HIS A 79 3.86 -1.14 -11.39
N VAL A 80 2.86 -1.89 -10.92
CA VAL A 80 2.99 -3.31 -10.59
C VAL A 80 3.48 -4.10 -11.80
N ARG A 81 2.87 -3.90 -12.97
CA ARG A 81 3.25 -4.59 -14.21
C ARG A 81 4.64 -4.20 -14.71
N GLN A 82 4.99 -2.91 -14.66
CA GLN A 82 6.29 -2.42 -15.14
C GLN A 82 7.46 -2.91 -14.31
N ASN A 83 7.23 -3.29 -13.05
CA ASN A 83 8.26 -3.77 -12.12
C ASN A 83 8.16 -5.27 -11.85
N ASP A 84 7.35 -5.99 -12.65
CA ASP A 84 7.13 -7.44 -12.53
C ASP A 84 6.77 -7.88 -11.09
N LEU A 85 5.91 -7.09 -10.42
CA LEU A 85 5.50 -7.34 -9.04
C LEU A 85 4.31 -8.29 -8.97
N THR A 86 4.26 -9.09 -7.90
CA THR A 86 3.14 -9.98 -7.59
C THR A 86 2.35 -9.44 -6.39
N VAL A 87 1.10 -9.05 -6.61
CA VAL A 87 0.23 -8.53 -5.54
C VAL A 87 -0.26 -9.69 -4.67
N GLU A 88 0.16 -9.70 -3.40
CA GLU A 88 -0.30 -10.67 -2.40
C GLU A 88 -1.37 -10.07 -1.47
N TRP A 89 -1.32 -8.74 -1.27
CA TRP A 89 -2.17 -8.06 -0.29
C TRP A 89 -2.76 -6.77 -0.84
N LEU A 90 -4.05 -6.60 -0.59
CA LEU A 90 -4.77 -5.34 -0.71
C LEU A 90 -5.19 -4.94 0.70
N ILE A 91 -4.61 -3.85 1.22
CA ILE A 91 -4.72 -3.46 2.63
C ILE A 91 -5.40 -2.10 2.71
N GLU A 92 -6.42 -2.02 3.55
CA GLU A 92 -7.02 -0.75 3.96
C GLU A 92 -6.62 -0.45 5.40
N THR A 93 -6.06 0.73 5.64
CA THR A 93 -5.66 1.15 6.99
C THR A 93 -6.89 1.35 7.88
N HIS A 94 -8.01 1.76 7.30
CA HIS A 94 -9.30 1.93 7.97
C HIS A 94 -10.47 1.96 6.96
N ALA A 95 -11.70 2.11 7.47
CA ALA A 95 -12.84 2.44 6.62
C ALA A 95 -12.81 3.95 6.31
N HIS A 96 -12.33 4.30 5.12
CA HIS A 96 -12.12 5.68 4.68
C HIS A 96 -13.43 6.46 4.52
N ALA A 97 -13.38 7.76 4.78
CA ALA A 97 -14.52 8.67 4.65
C ALA A 97 -14.34 9.71 3.54
N ASP A 98 -13.13 9.82 3.01
CA ASP A 98 -12.64 10.83 2.07
C ASP A 98 -12.53 10.31 0.63
N HIS A 99 -12.41 8.98 0.44
CA HIS A 99 -12.34 8.34 -0.87
C HIS A 99 -13.05 6.98 -0.88
N LEU A 100 -13.31 6.45 -2.07
CA LEU A 100 -13.76 5.07 -2.26
C LEU A 100 -12.55 4.17 -2.49
N SER A 101 -12.53 2.99 -1.88
CA SER A 101 -11.45 2.02 -2.10
C SER A 101 -11.56 1.36 -3.48
N ALA A 102 -10.42 1.23 -4.19
CA ALA A 102 -10.29 0.46 -5.43
C ALA A 102 -9.92 -1.02 -5.20
N ALA A 103 -9.81 -1.50 -3.96
CA ALA A 103 -9.40 -2.87 -3.67
C ALA A 103 -10.22 -3.95 -4.42
N PRO A 104 -11.57 -3.85 -4.55
CA PRO A 104 -12.33 -4.83 -5.33
C PRO A 104 -11.93 -4.85 -6.81
N TYR A 105 -11.68 -3.69 -7.41
CA TYR A 105 -11.26 -3.59 -8.81
C TYR A 105 -9.85 -4.18 -9.02
N LEU A 106 -8.94 -3.93 -8.08
CA LEU A 106 -7.56 -4.44 -8.13
C LEU A 106 -7.46 -5.96 -7.90
N GLN A 107 -8.50 -6.59 -7.35
CA GLN A 107 -8.53 -8.03 -7.10
C GLN A 107 -8.88 -8.86 -8.34
N GLU A 108 -9.54 -8.24 -9.34
CA GLU A 108 -10.00 -8.90 -10.57
C GLU A 108 -8.88 -9.15 -11.59
#